data_AF-A0A962UZ81-F1
#
_entry.id   AF-A0A962UZ81-F1
#
_cell.length_a   1.000
_cell.length_b   1.000
_cell.length_c   1.000
_cell.angle_alpha   90.00
_cell.angle_beta   90.00
_cell.angle_gamma   90.00
#
_symmetry.space_group_name_H-M   'P 1'
#
loop_
_entity.id
_entity.type
_entity.pdbx_description
1 polymer ?
#
loop_
_entity_poly.entity_id
_entity_poly.type
_entity_poly.pdbx_seq_one_letter_code
_entity_poly.pdbx_strand_id
1 'polypeptide(L)'
;MTYNNYNKPIFYPLEAPRMAHLSPDAQRFYAENGYYCPLQVLSEAKADTLRQMVETFRSEHADDAKIALGGKAHLRFPELYDLVADSNILDAVESVIGPNILCWAASFFWKLPHDESFVSWHQDSTYWGLEPLDIVTA
;
A
#
# COMPACT_ATOMS: atom_id res chain seq x y z
N MET A 1 32.66 -7.82 29.79
CA MET A 1 32.25 -7.54 28.40
C MET A 1 31.08 -8.45 28.08
N THR A 2 29.86 -7.94 28.24
CA THR A 2 28.62 -8.67 27.94
C THR A 2 28.19 -8.32 26.51
N TYR A 3 28.25 -9.31 25.61
CA TYR A 3 27.76 -9.17 24.24
C TYR A 3 26.23 -9.29 24.26
N ASN A 4 25.54 -8.22 23.87
CA ASN A 4 24.09 -8.18 23.70
C ASN A 4 23.68 -8.98 22.45
N ASN A 5 22.83 -9.99 22.63
CA ASN A 5 22.17 -10.73 21.56
C ASN A 5 20.92 -9.98 21.09
N TYR A 6 21.08 -9.06 20.13
CA TYR A 6 19.96 -8.51 19.36
C TYR A 6 20.38 -8.44 17.88
N ASN A 7 20.22 -9.56 17.17
CA ASN A 7 20.04 -9.60 15.71
C ASN A 7 19.89 -11.05 15.23
N LYS A 8 18.71 -11.65 15.47
CA LYS A 8 18.23 -12.70 14.59
C LYS A 8 17.07 -12.12 13.79
N PRO A 9 17.15 -12.05 12.44
CA PRO A 9 15.97 -11.74 11.64
C PRO A 9 14.91 -12.80 11.95
N ILE A 10 13.72 -12.32 12.30
CA ILE A 10 12.54 -13.17 12.46
C ILE A 10 12.10 -13.53 11.04
N PHE A 11 12.41 -14.75 10.60
CA PHE A 11 11.80 -15.34 9.42
C PHE A 11 10.49 -16.00 9.87
N TYR A 12 9.36 -15.48 9.42
CA TYR A 12 8.08 -16.18 9.55
C TYR A 12 8.09 -17.39 8.59
N PRO A 13 7.76 -18.60 9.05
CA PRO A 13 7.65 -19.74 8.17
C PRO A 13 6.51 -19.52 7.17
N LEU A 14 6.78 -19.80 5.89
CA LEU A 14 5.78 -19.78 4.83
C LEU A 14 4.82 -20.97 5.04
N GLU A 15 3.62 -20.73 5.56
CA GLU A 15 2.56 -21.75 5.65
C GLU A 15 1.77 -21.84 4.33
N ALA A 16 1.63 -23.08 3.83
CA ALA A 16 0.67 -23.58 2.83
C ALA A 16 0.59 -22.88 1.44
N PRO A 17 0.04 -23.52 0.39
CA PRO A 17 0.06 -22.96 -0.96
C PRO A 17 -0.81 -21.70 -1.03
N ARG A 18 -0.19 -20.55 -1.34
CA ARG A 18 -0.85 -19.26 -1.53
C ARG A 18 -1.93 -19.36 -2.62
N MET A 19 -3.17 -19.14 -2.21
CA MET A 19 -4.31 -18.81 -3.07
C MET A 19 -4.69 -17.39 -2.62
N ALA A 20 -4.57 -16.32 -3.40
CA ALA A 20 -4.93 -16.18 -4.80
C ALA A 20 -4.11 -15.08 -5.50
N HIS A 21 -3.32 -15.48 -6.50
CA HIS A 21 -2.80 -14.58 -7.52
C HIS A 21 -3.93 -14.04 -8.40
N LEU A 22 -3.69 -12.92 -9.09
CA LEU A 22 -4.58 -12.48 -10.15
C LEU A 22 -4.76 -13.62 -11.17
N SER A 23 -5.99 -13.82 -11.64
CA SER A 23 -6.25 -14.81 -12.69
C SER A 23 -5.47 -14.48 -13.96
N PRO A 24 -5.17 -15.46 -14.83
CA PRO A 24 -4.50 -15.18 -16.10
C PRO A 24 -5.21 -14.12 -16.95
N ASP A 25 -6.54 -14.07 -16.89
CA ASP A 25 -7.33 -13.05 -17.59
C ASP A 25 -7.19 -11.67 -16.95
N ALA A 26 -7.12 -11.58 -15.62
CA ALA A 26 -6.84 -10.33 -14.91
C ALA A 26 -5.42 -9.81 -15.20
N GLN A 27 -4.42 -10.71 -15.23
CA GLN A 27 -3.04 -10.36 -15.62
C GLN A 27 -2.98 -9.86 -17.07
N ARG A 28 -3.70 -10.52 -18.00
CA ARG A 28 -3.79 -10.08 -19.39
C ARG A 28 -4.46 -8.72 -19.51
N PHE A 29 -5.58 -8.51 -18.81
CA PHE A 29 -6.27 -7.22 -18.78
C PHE A 29 -5.34 -6.11 -18.28
N TYR A 30 -4.61 -6.35 -17.19
CA TYR A 30 -3.62 -5.42 -16.66
C TYR A 30 -2.54 -5.07 -17.68
N ALA A 31 -1.95 -6.08 -18.33
CA ALA A 31 -0.91 -5.88 -19.34
C ALA A 31 -1.41 -5.08 -20.56
N GLU A 32 -2.68 -5.23 -20.94
CA GLU A 32 -3.27 -4.52 -22.09
C GLU A 32 -3.74 -3.10 -21.75
N ASN A 33 -4.20 -2.86 -20.51
CA ASN A 33 -4.90 -1.63 -20.12
C ASN A 33 -4.12 -0.75 -19.12
N GLY A 34 -3.08 -1.28 -18.46
CA GLY A 34 -2.27 -0.57 -17.47
C GLY A 34 -2.90 -0.44 -16.08
N TYR A 35 -4.06 -1.08 -15.83
CA TYR A 35 -4.72 -1.12 -14.52
C TYR A 35 -5.57 -2.38 -14.37
N TYR A 36 -5.95 -2.72 -13.14
CA TYR A 36 -6.95 -3.75 -12.85
C TYR A 36 -7.80 -3.35 -11.65
N CYS A 37 -9.12 -3.35 -11.83
CA CYS A 37 -10.08 -3.14 -10.76
C CYS A 37 -11.44 -3.74 -11.16
N PRO A 38 -12.32 -4.09 -10.20
CA PRO A 38 -12.10 -4.05 -8.75
C PRO A 38 -11.21 -5.21 -8.23
N LEU A 39 -10.50 -4.96 -7.13
CA LEU A 39 -9.79 -5.96 -6.33
C LEU A 39 -10.33 -5.91 -4.90
N GLN A 40 -10.92 -6.99 -4.41
CA GLN A 40 -11.42 -7.05 -3.04
C GLN A 40 -10.26 -7.32 -2.07
N VAL A 41 -9.77 -6.28 -1.40
CA VAL A 41 -8.70 -6.40 -0.39
C VAL A 41 -9.28 -6.43 1.03
N LEU A 42 -10.08 -5.43 1.37
CA LEU A 42 -10.59 -5.24 2.73
C LEU A 42 -12.05 -5.65 2.84
N SER A 43 -12.44 -6.21 3.99
CA SER A 43 -13.85 -6.25 4.34
C SER A 43 -14.36 -4.84 4.66
N GLU A 44 -15.67 -4.63 4.57
CA GLU A 44 -16.31 -3.37 4.94
C GLU A 44 -15.93 -2.93 6.37
N ALA A 45 -15.93 -3.86 7.33
CA ALA A 45 -15.55 -3.57 8.71
C ALA A 45 -14.07 -3.14 8.86
N LYS A 46 -13.14 -3.78 8.14
CA LYS A 46 -11.73 -3.37 8.14
C LYS A 46 -11.54 -1.99 7.50
N ALA A 47 -12.20 -1.75 6.37
CA ALA A 47 -12.18 -0.46 5.71
C ALA A 47 -12.73 0.65 6.63
N ASP A 48 -13.82 0.38 7.34
CA ASP A 48 -14.40 1.34 8.30
C ASP A 48 -13.46 1.62 9.48
N THR A 49 -12.78 0.60 9.99
CA THR A 49 -11.79 0.75 11.07
C THR A 49 -10.64 1.67 10.66
N LEU A 50 -10.07 1.45 9.46
CA LEU A 50 -8.99 2.30 8.94
C LEU A 50 -9.46 3.73 8.67
N ARG A 51 -10.69 3.89 8.15
CA ARG A 51 -11.32 5.20 7.95
C ARG A 51 -11.44 5.96 9.27
N GLN A 52 -11.99 5.33 10.31
CA GLN A 52 -12.14 5.94 11.63
C GLN A 52 -10.79 6.32 12.25
N MET A 53 -9.77 5.46 12.10
CA MET A 53 -8.41 5.76 12.55
C MET A 53 -7.86 7.03 11.88
N VAL A 54 -7.97 7.14 10.55
CA VAL A 54 -7.51 8.33 9.81
C VAL A 54 -8.29 9.57 10.21
N GLU A 55 -9.62 9.49 10.30
CA GLU A 55 -10.46 10.63 10.68
C GLU A 55 -10.17 11.10 12.11
N THR A 56 -9.99 10.17 13.04
CA THR A 56 -9.65 10.47 14.44
C THR A 56 -8.30 11.18 14.50
N PHE A 57 -7.25 10.59 13.90
CA PHE A 57 -5.92 11.19 13.87
C PHE A 57 -5.92 12.59 13.26
N ARG A 58 -6.67 12.79 12.16
CA ARG A 58 -6.81 14.11 11.52
C ARG A 58 -7.50 15.14 12.41
N SER A 59 -8.48 14.73 13.22
CA SER A 59 -9.18 15.65 14.11
C SER A 59 -8.34 16.05 15.32
N GLU A 60 -7.51 15.13 15.84
CA GLU A 60 -6.62 15.36 16.97
C GLU A 60 -5.33 16.09 16.57
N HIS A 61 -4.86 15.89 15.34
CA HIS A 61 -3.56 16.40 14.85
C HIS A 61 -3.69 17.14 13.52
N ALA A 62 -4.63 18.09 13.43
CA ALA A 62 -4.97 18.78 12.18
C ALA A 62 -3.77 19.39 11.43
N ASP A 63 -2.82 19.98 12.17
CA ASP A 63 -1.65 20.65 11.58
C ASP A 63 -0.62 19.66 10.99
N ASP A 64 -0.50 18.47 11.59
CA ASP A 64 0.52 17.48 11.23
C ASP A 64 0.00 16.36 10.34
N ALA A 65 -1.33 16.17 10.29
CA ALA A 65 -1.94 15.02 9.65
C ALA A 65 -1.56 14.87 8.17
N LYS A 66 -1.47 15.98 7.45
CA LYS A 66 -1.06 15.98 6.03
C LYS A 66 0.35 15.41 5.85
N ILE A 67 1.28 15.72 6.74
CA ILE A 67 2.66 15.23 6.65
C ILE A 67 2.74 13.79 7.11
N ALA A 68 2.10 13.45 8.24
CA ALA A 68 2.16 12.13 8.83
C ALA A 68 1.54 11.06 7.92
N LEU A 69 0.37 11.36 7.35
CA LEU A 69 -0.37 10.43 6.50
C LEU A 69 -0.02 10.56 5.01
N GLY A 70 0.49 11.71 4.57
CA GLY A 70 0.75 12.00 3.15
C GLY A 70 2.07 11.44 2.59
N GLY A 71 2.96 10.90 3.42
CA GLY A 71 4.24 10.36 2.94
C GLY A 71 4.84 9.28 3.84
N LYS A 72 5.04 8.08 3.29
CA LYS A 72 5.57 6.90 4.00
C LYS A 72 4.80 6.63 5.31
N ALA A 73 3.47 6.70 5.24
CA ALA A 73 2.59 6.57 6.40
C ALA A 73 2.71 5.19 7.06
N HIS A 74 2.98 4.14 6.27
CA HIS A 74 3.26 2.78 6.77
C HIS A 74 4.46 2.69 7.73
N LEU A 75 5.35 3.69 7.77
CA LEU A 75 6.46 3.74 8.74
C LEU A 75 6.05 4.34 10.10
N ARG A 76 4.88 4.98 10.17
CA ARG A 76 4.39 5.72 11.35
C ARG A 76 3.17 5.07 11.97
N PHE A 77 2.35 4.39 11.17
CA PHE A 77 1.09 3.80 11.59
C PHE A 77 1.14 2.29 11.37
N PRO A 78 1.14 1.48 12.44
CA PRO A 78 1.13 0.02 12.34
C PRO A 78 -0.04 -0.52 11.50
N GLU A 79 -1.22 0.09 11.60
CA GLU A 79 -2.41 -0.31 10.85
C GLU A 79 -2.22 -0.10 9.34
N LEU A 80 -1.46 0.92 8.94
CA LEU A 80 -1.12 1.16 7.55
C LEU A 80 0.05 0.27 7.09
N TYR A 81 0.95 -0.12 8.02
CA TYR A 81 1.94 -1.15 7.74
C TYR A 81 1.27 -2.50 7.44
N ASP A 82 0.32 -2.91 8.29
CA ASP A 82 -0.44 -4.15 8.11
C ASP A 82 -1.22 -4.13 6.79
N LEU A 83 -1.75 -2.96 6.38
CA LEU A 83 -2.41 -2.80 5.08
C LEU A 83 -1.44 -3.01 3.91
N VAL A 84 -0.28 -2.35 3.89
CA VAL A 84 0.68 -2.51 2.78
C VAL A 84 1.29 -3.92 2.73
N ALA A 85 1.23 -4.65 3.84
CA ALA A 85 1.66 -6.03 3.95
C ALA A 85 0.53 -7.06 3.77
N ASP A 86 -0.71 -6.63 3.47
CA ASP A 86 -1.85 -7.53 3.29
C ASP A 86 -1.61 -8.48 2.11
N SER A 87 -1.82 -9.77 2.33
CA SER A 87 -1.53 -10.80 1.32
C SER A 87 -2.38 -10.64 0.06
N ASN A 88 -3.60 -10.09 0.15
CA ASN A 88 -4.43 -9.88 -1.03
C ASN A 88 -3.85 -8.78 -1.94
N ILE A 89 -3.16 -7.80 -1.37
CA ILE A 89 -2.40 -6.80 -2.13
C ILE A 89 -1.12 -7.44 -2.68
N LEU A 90 -0.33 -8.07 -1.81
CA LEU A 90 0.99 -8.60 -2.18
C LEU A 90 0.89 -9.71 -3.24
N ASP A 91 -0.09 -10.62 -3.14
CA ASP A 91 -0.29 -11.70 -4.12
C ASP A 91 -0.73 -11.14 -5.49
N ALA A 92 -1.53 -10.06 -5.48
CA ALA A 92 -1.96 -9.39 -6.70
C ALA A 92 -0.81 -8.62 -7.37
N VAL A 93 -0.01 -7.89 -6.60
CA VAL A 93 1.20 -7.18 -7.07
C VAL A 93 2.24 -8.18 -7.58
N GLU A 94 2.50 -9.25 -6.83
CA GLU A 94 3.42 -10.33 -7.21
C GLU A 94 3.05 -10.93 -8.57
N SER A 95 1.75 -11.00 -8.88
CA SER A 95 1.25 -11.51 -10.17
C SER A 95 1.64 -10.66 -11.39
N VAL A 96 1.99 -9.39 -11.19
CA VAL A 96 2.28 -8.45 -12.29
C VAL A 96 3.74 -7.98 -12.35
N ILE A 97 4.42 -7.86 -11.20
CA ILE A 97 5.84 -7.45 -11.15
C ILE A 97 6.80 -8.54 -10.69
N GLY A 98 6.27 -9.70 -10.29
CA GLY A 98 7.07 -10.81 -9.74
C GLY A 98 7.31 -10.71 -8.22
N PRO A 99 8.10 -11.65 -7.67
CA PRO A 99 8.13 -11.93 -6.22
C PRO A 99 8.93 -10.90 -5.40
N ASN A 100 9.76 -10.07 -6.03
CA ASN A 100 10.65 -9.14 -5.34
C ASN A 100 9.95 -7.79 -5.16
N ILE A 101 9.17 -7.66 -4.09
CA ILE A 101 8.35 -6.48 -3.82
C ILE A 101 9.01 -5.59 -2.76
N LEU A 102 9.07 -4.28 -3.05
CA LEU A 102 9.45 -3.24 -2.09
C LEU A 102 8.34 -2.17 -2.05
N CYS A 103 7.75 -1.95 -0.87
CA CYS A 103 6.91 -0.78 -0.65
C CYS A 103 7.79 0.47 -0.54
N TRP A 104 7.93 1.22 -1.63
CA TRP A 104 8.75 2.43 -1.65
C TRP A 104 8.10 3.61 -0.92
N ALA A 105 6.77 3.75 -1.05
CA ALA A 105 5.97 4.75 -0.37
C ALA A 105 4.55 4.24 -0.16
N ALA A 106 3.91 4.73 0.91
CA ALA A 106 2.46 4.65 1.08
C ALA A 106 1.98 5.99 1.61
N SER A 107 0.91 6.50 1.02
CA SER A 107 0.35 7.80 1.30
C SER A 107 -1.16 7.69 1.33
N PHE A 108 -1.79 8.34 2.31
CA PHE A 108 -3.24 8.41 2.41
C PHE A 108 -3.71 9.71 1.78
N PHE A 109 -4.65 9.62 0.84
CA PHE A 109 -5.27 10.77 0.19
C PHE A 109 -6.69 10.95 0.71
N TRP A 110 -7.09 12.19 0.99
CA TRP A 110 -8.47 12.53 1.32
C TRP A 110 -8.88 13.80 0.59
N LYS A 111 -10.14 13.85 0.18
CA LYS A 111 -10.80 15.06 -0.32
C LYS A 111 -11.95 15.39 0.60
N LEU A 112 -11.96 16.61 1.13
CA LEU A 112 -13.04 17.05 1.99
C LEU A 112 -14.29 17.41 1.16
N PRO A 113 -15.49 17.36 1.74
CA PRO A 113 -16.67 17.92 1.11
C PRO A 113 -16.41 19.36 0.66
N HIS A 114 -16.78 19.68 -0.57
CA HIS A 114 -16.58 21.00 -1.18
C HIS A 114 -15.13 21.43 -1.41
N ASP A 115 -14.17 20.50 -1.33
CA ASP A 115 -12.79 20.76 -1.74
C ASP A 115 -12.71 20.92 -3.27
N GLU A 116 -12.36 22.12 -3.73
CA GLU A 116 -12.22 22.46 -5.16
C GLU A 116 -10.90 21.97 -5.77
N SER A 117 -10.00 21.39 -4.96
CA SER A 117 -8.74 20.86 -5.46
C SER A 117 -8.94 19.65 -6.38
N PHE A 118 -8.16 19.63 -7.46
CA PHE A 118 -8.20 18.56 -8.44
C PHE A 118 -6.78 18.02 -8.69
N VAL A 119 -6.75 16.78 -9.17
CA VAL A 119 -5.53 16.13 -9.63
C VAL A 119 -5.61 16.12 -11.14
N SER A 120 -4.71 16.86 -11.81
CA SER A 120 -4.64 16.88 -13.28
C SER A 120 -4.20 15.52 -13.82
N TRP A 121 -4.40 15.28 -15.11
CA TRP A 121 -3.79 14.12 -15.78
C TRP A 121 -2.27 14.13 -15.61
N HIS A 122 -1.71 13.02 -15.15
CA HIS A 122 -0.27 12.83 -14.93
C HIS A 122 0.08 11.33 -14.91
N GLN A 123 1.37 11.03 -14.83
CA GLN A 123 1.92 9.68 -14.59
C GLN A 123 2.79 9.72 -13.34
N ASP A 124 2.48 8.87 -12.36
CA ASP A 124 3.15 8.88 -11.06
C ASP A 124 4.67 8.62 -11.16
N SER A 125 5.08 7.74 -12.06
CA SER A 125 6.49 7.34 -12.25
C SER A 125 7.42 8.52 -12.54
N THR A 126 6.90 9.59 -13.13
CA THR A 126 7.68 10.79 -13.47
C THR A 126 8.17 11.56 -12.25
N TYR A 127 7.60 11.31 -11.06
CA TYR A 127 7.94 12.01 -9.83
C TYR A 127 8.94 11.26 -8.94
N TRP A 128 9.25 9.99 -9.24
CA TRP A 128 9.96 9.12 -8.30
C TRP A 128 11.44 8.92 -8.62
N GLY A 129 11.86 9.15 -9.85
CA GLY A 129 13.26 9.00 -10.26
C GLY A 129 13.81 7.58 -10.05
N LEU A 130 12.94 6.56 -10.15
CA LEU A 130 13.28 5.16 -9.97
C LEU A 130 13.57 4.49 -11.32
N GLU A 131 14.56 3.61 -11.34
CA GLU A 131 14.94 2.79 -12.50
C GLU A 131 15.26 1.35 -12.06
N PRO A 132 14.82 0.30 -12.79
CA PRO A 132 13.91 0.34 -13.95
C PRO A 132 12.47 0.72 -13.55
N LEU A 133 11.61 1.01 -14.55
CA LEU A 133 10.21 1.40 -14.34
C LEU A 133 9.29 0.21 -14.01
N ASP A 134 9.77 -0.74 -13.20
CA ASP A 134 9.01 -1.89 -12.72
C ASP A 134 8.24 -1.49 -11.45
N ILE A 135 7.30 -0.56 -11.60
CA ILE A 135 6.62 0.11 -10.49
C ILE A 135 5.11 0.03 -10.68
N VAL A 136 4.40 -0.23 -9.58
CA VAL A 136 2.94 -0.24 -9.54
C VAL A 136 2.41 0.54 -8.34
N THR A 137 1.21 1.10 -8.48
CA THR A 137 0.40 1.62 -7.37
C THR A 137 -0.70 0.60 -7.08
N ALA A 138 -0.88 0.22 -5.82
CA ALA A 138 -1.80 -0.83 -5.37
C ALA A 138 -2.73 -0.33 -4.27
#